data_AF-A0A536SVB3-F1
#
_entry.id   AF-A0A536SVB3-F1
#
_cell.length_a   1.000
_cell.length_b   1.000
_cell.length_c   1.000
_cell.angle_alpha   90.00
_cell.angle_beta   90.00
_cell.angle_gamma   90.00
#
_symmetry.space_group_name_H-M   'P 1'
#
loop_
_entity.id
_entity.type
_entity.pdbx_description
1 polymer ?
#
loop_
_entity_poly.entity_id
_entity_poly.type
_entity_poly.pdbx_seq_one_letter_code
_entity_poly.pdbx_strand_id
1 'polypeptide(L)' 'MIPFNRPHLTGREFEYIEKAVRSGQLSGNGAFTKACHAHLQQMLGAKRVLLTHSCTGALEMAALLL' A
#
# COMPACT_ATOMS: atom_id res chain seq x y z
N MET A 1 -21.86 -10.51 20.89
CA MET A 1 -20.39 -10.59 21.06
C MET A 1 -19.78 -9.38 20.35
N ILE A 2 -18.97 -8.57 21.02
CA ILE A 2 -18.31 -7.39 20.43
C ILE A 2 -16.92 -7.82 19.91
N PRO A 3 -16.56 -7.58 18.64
CA PRO A 3 -15.26 -7.97 18.12
C PRO A 3 -14.15 -7.03 18.62
N PHE A 4 -12.95 -7.59 18.89
CA PHE A 4 -11.75 -6.81 19.24
C PHE A 4 -11.26 -5.94 18.07
N ASN A 5 -11.32 -6.47 16.85
CA ASN A 5 -10.96 -5.76 15.64
C ASN A 5 -11.91 -6.16 14.51
N ARG A 6 -12.32 -5.18 13.71
CA ARG A 6 -13.05 -5.39 12.47
C ARG A 6 -12.38 -4.54 11.39
N PRO A 7 -11.94 -5.11 10.27
CA PRO A 7 -11.38 -4.33 9.17
C PRO A 7 -12.33 -3.19 8.76
N HIS A 8 -11.78 -1.98 8.67
CA HIS A 8 -12.54 -0.82 8.21
C HIS A 8 -12.57 -0.79 6.68
N LEU A 9 -13.77 -0.62 6.13
CA LEU A 9 -13.99 -0.39 4.69
C LEU A 9 -14.46 1.05 4.50
N THR A 10 -13.73 1.78 3.67
CA THR A 10 -13.98 3.17 3.27
C THR A 10 -15.04 3.27 2.17
N GLY A 11 -15.19 2.24 1.32
CA GLY A 11 -16.30 2.08 0.37
C GLY A 11 -15.92 2.06 -1.13
N ARG A 12 -14.68 2.40 -1.50
CA ARG A 12 -14.20 2.39 -2.91
C ARG A 12 -13.18 1.29 -3.21
N GLU A 13 -12.93 0.39 -2.27
CA GLU A 13 -11.92 -0.66 -2.38
C GLU A 13 -12.16 -1.54 -3.60
N PHE A 14 -13.40 -2.02 -3.77
CA PHE A 14 -13.76 -2.89 -4.90
C PHE A 14 -13.61 -2.18 -6.25
N GLU A 15 -13.96 -0.89 -6.34
CA GLU A 15 -13.76 -0.11 -7.56
C GLU A 15 -12.28 0.02 -7.94
N TYR A 16 -11.41 0.26 -6.96
CA TYR A 16 -9.97 0.36 -7.22
C TYR A 16 -9.34 -0.99 -7.56
N ILE A 17 -9.78 -2.08 -6.91
CA ILE A 17 -9.39 -3.44 -7.27
C ILE A 17 -9.82 -3.76 -8.70
N GLU A 18 -11.07 -3.47 -9.06
CA GLU A 18 -11.57 -3.70 -10.42
C GLU A 18 -10.77 -2.90 -11.45
N LYS A 19 -10.45 -1.63 -11.16
CA LYS A 19 -9.59 -0.80 -12.03
C LYS A 19 -8.20 -1.41 -12.21
N ALA A 20 -7.60 -1.99 -11.17
CA ALA A 20 -6.30 -2.66 -11.26
C ALA A 20 -6.36 -3.94 -12.09
N VAL A 21 -7.45 -4.71 -11.95
CA VAL A 21 -7.67 -5.92 -12.76
C VAL A 21 -7.87 -5.54 -14.23
N ARG A 22 -8.71 -4.55 -14.52
CA ARG A 22 -8.98 -4.08 -15.88
C ARG A 22 -7.76 -3.46 -16.57
N SER A 23 -6.84 -2.85 -15.82
CA SER A 23 -5.58 -2.34 -16.39
C SER A 23 -4.58 -3.44 -16.73
N GLY A 24 -4.82 -4.69 -16.30
CA GLY A 24 -3.91 -5.81 -16.49
C GLY A 24 -2.64 -5.73 -15.63
N GLN A 25 -2.52 -4.74 -14.74
CA GLN A 25 -1.32 -4.51 -13.94
C GLN A 25 -1.60 -4.77 -12.45
N LEU A 26 -1.48 -6.04 -12.06
CA LEU A 26 -1.65 -6.49 -10.67
C LEU A 26 -0.31 -6.68 -9.93
N SER A 27 0.81 -6.65 -10.64
CA SER A 27 2.14 -6.74 -10.05
C SER A 27 2.55 -5.44 -9.35
N GLY A 28 3.57 -5.53 -8.50
CA GLY A 28 4.12 -4.36 -7.80
C GLY A 28 4.64 -3.27 -8.75
N ASN A 29 4.78 -2.06 -8.21
CA ASN A 29 5.24 -0.86 -8.94
C ASN A 29 4.30 -0.40 -10.07
N GLY A 30 3.04 -0.86 -10.07
CA GLY A 30 2.00 -0.37 -10.96
C GLY A 30 1.45 1.00 -10.59
N ALA A 31 0.42 1.43 -11.32
CA ALA A 31 -0.19 2.76 -11.16
C ALA A 31 -0.62 3.04 -9.72
N PHE A 32 -1.29 2.09 -9.05
CA PHE A 32 -1.71 2.26 -7.66
C PHE A 32 -0.54 2.28 -6.68
N THR A 33 0.51 1.49 -6.90
CA THR A 33 1.73 1.55 -6.08
C THR A 33 2.36 2.94 -6.14
N LYS A 34 2.52 3.50 -7.35
CA LYS A 34 3.08 4.84 -7.55
C LYS A 34 2.21 5.93 -6.92
N ALA A 35 0.88 5.82 -7.07
CA ALA A 35 -0.07 6.74 -6.46
C ALA A 35 0.06 6.73 -4.93
N CYS A 36 0.14 5.54 -4.31
CA CYS A 36 0.35 5.41 -2.87
C CYS A 36 1.72 5.95 -2.43
N HIS A 37 2.80 5.71 -3.17
CA HIS A 37 4.11 6.31 -2.87
C HIS A 37 4.04 7.83 -2.82
N ALA A 38 3.47 8.45 -3.86
CA ALA A 38 3.35 9.91 -3.94
C ALA A 38 2.48 10.47 -2.79
N HIS A 39 1.32 9.86 -2.55
CA HIS A 39 0.41 10.29 -1.50
C HIS A 39 1.05 10.19 -0.12
N LEU A 40 1.69 9.06 0.20
CA LEU A 40 2.35 8.85 1.49
C LEU A 40 3.59 9.74 1.65
N GLN A 41 4.37 9.96 0.59
CA GLN A 41 5.50 10.91 0.65
C GLN A 41 5.02 12.31 1.03
N GLN A 42 3.91 12.77 0.43
CA GLN A 42 3.32 14.07 0.75
C GLN A 42 2.76 14.09 2.18
N MET A 43 2.01 13.06 2.59
CA MET A 43 1.41 13.00 3.92
C MET A 43 2.42 12.93 5.05
N LEU A 44 3.51 12.19 4.85
CA LEU A 44 4.52 11.92 5.88
C LEU A 44 5.70 12.90 5.83
N GLY A 45 5.81 13.72 4.79
CA GLY A 45 6.98 14.58 4.55
C GLY A 45 8.27 13.79 4.28
N ALA A 46 8.16 12.52 3.89
CA ALA A 46 9.30 11.63 3.67
C ALA A 46 9.93 11.86 2.29
N LYS A 47 11.27 11.83 2.22
CA LYS A 47 12.02 11.95 0.94
C LYS A 47 11.67 10.84 -0.05
N ARG A 48 11.41 9.63 0.44
CA ARG A 48 11.03 8.45 -0.36
C ARG A 48 10.15 7.52 0.46
N VAL A 49 9.11 6.98 -0.16
CA VAL A 49 8.30 5.87 0.38
C VAL A 49 8.38 4.69 -0.56
N LEU A 50 8.53 3.49 0.01
CA LEU A 50 8.50 2.22 -0.71
C LEU A 50 7.45 1.33 -0.05
N LEU A 51 6.59 0.72 -0.87
CA LEU A 51 5.56 -0.19 -0.38
C LEU A 51 6.13 -1.61 -0.38
N THR A 52 5.95 -2.30 0.74
CA THR A 52 6.29 -3.71 0.91
C THR A 52 5.01 -4.52 1.13
N HIS A 53 5.13 -5.86 1.07
CA HIS A 53 4.00 -6.76 1.27
C HIS A 53 3.63 -6.94 2.76
N SER A 54 4.51 -6.52 3.69
CA SER A 54 4.29 -6.59 5.14
C SER A 54 5.22 -5.62 5.89
N CYS A 55 4.89 -5.31 7.14
CA CYS A 55 5.76 -4.52 8.03
C CYS A 55 7.06 -5.28 8.36
N THR A 56 6.98 -6.61 8.54
CA THR A 56 8.18 -7.45 8.74
C THR A 56 9.15 -7.33 7.58
N GLY A 57 8.67 -7.47 6.33
CA GLY A 57 9.52 -7.29 5.15
C GLY A 57 10.07 -5.86 5.03
N ALA A 58 9.35 -4.84 5.50
CA ALA A 58 9.87 -3.48 5.56
C ALA A 58 11.04 -3.35 6.54
N LEU A 59 10.93 -3.95 7.73
CA LEU A 59 11.97 -3.93 8.75
C LEU A 59 13.19 -4.75 8.32
N GLU A 60 13.00 -5.89 7.68
CA GLU A 60 14.09 -6.69 7.11
C GLU A 60 14.85 -5.92 6.02
N MET A 61 14.12 -5.28 5.09
CA MET A 61 14.73 -4.43 4.07
C MET A 61 15.47 -3.23 4.68
N ALA A 62 14.92 -2.62 5.73
CA ALA A 62 15.59 -1.53 6.44
C ALA A 62 16.88 -2.02 7.11
N ALA A 63 16.84 -3.19 7.78
CA ALA A 63 18.00 -3.78 8.43
C ALA A 63 19.12 -4.14 7.43
N LEU A 64 18.78 -4.56 6.21
CA LEU A 64 19.77 -4.83 5.16
C LEU A 64 20.43 -3.56 4.59
N LEU A 65 19.79 -2.40 4.71
CA LEU A 65 20.27 -1.13 4.16
C LEU A 65 21.13 -0.34 5.16
N LEU A 66 21.01 -0.63 6.46
CA LEU A 66 21.79 -0.04 7.55
C LEU A 66 23.22 -0.62 7.58
#